data_AF-A0A945GNY2-F1
#
_entry.id   AF-A0A945GNY2-F1
#
_cell.length_a   1.000
_cell.length_b   1.000
_cell.length_c   1.000
_cell.angle_alpha   90.00
_cell.angle_beta   90.00
_cell.angle_gamma   90.00
#
_symmetry.space_group_name_H-M   'P 1'
#
loop_
_entity.id
_entity.type
_entity.pdbx_description
1 polymer ?
#
loop_
_entity_poly.entity_id
_entity_poly.type
_entity_poly.pdbx_seq_one_letter_code
_entity_poly.pdbx_strand_id
1 'polypeptide(L)'
;MTNIEKAYRWAGVAVFLTTLGIYLKTMAPSVSFWDCGEFIACSFTMSVPHPPGSPLYVLLGRVFSLVPIAEVAARITFMSVLSSALAIWCVYLSTVALARRAL
;
A
#
# COMPACT_ATOMS: atom_id res chain seq x y z
N MET A 1 -5.97 29.28 0.32
CA MET A 1 -6.34 28.16 -0.57
C MET A 1 -7.55 28.54 -1.36
N THR A 2 -7.44 28.54 -2.69
CA THR A 2 -8.60 28.79 -3.57
C THR A 2 -9.61 27.64 -3.49
N ASN A 3 -10.86 27.86 -3.92
CA ASN A 3 -11.87 26.79 -3.97
C ASN A 3 -11.43 25.62 -4.87
N ILE A 4 -10.66 25.92 -5.92
CA ILE A 4 -10.07 24.93 -6.84
C ILE A 4 -9.01 24.09 -6.12
N GLU A 5 -8.15 24.69 -5.31
CA GLU A 5 -7.16 23.95 -4.52
C GLU A 5 -7.80 23.02 -3.49
N LYS A 6 -8.89 23.47 -2.86
CA LYS A 6 -9.70 22.62 -1.99
C LYS A 6 -10.28 21.44 -2.76
N ALA A 7 -10.82 21.68 -3.95
CA ALA A 7 -11.42 20.64 -4.79
C ALA A 7 -10.40 19.54 -5.16
N TYR A 8 -9.18 19.88 -5.58
CA TYR A 8 -8.14 18.89 -5.87
C TYR A 8 -7.73 18.07 -4.65
N ARG A 9 -7.64 18.70 -3.48
CA ARG A 9 -7.32 17.95 -2.25
C ARG A 9 -8.42 16.95 -1.89
N TRP A 10 -9.68 17.35 -1.98
CA TRP A 10 -10.82 16.45 -1.74
C TRP A 10 -10.90 15.33 -2.77
N ALA A 11 -10.66 15.63 -4.04
CA ALA A 11 -10.56 14.61 -5.08
C ALA A 11 -9.42 13.62 -4.80
N GLY A 12 -8.27 14.09 -4.31
CA GLY A 12 -7.17 13.21 -3.88
C GLY A 12 -7.56 12.27 -2.74
N VAL A 13 -8.28 12.76 -1.73
CA VAL A 13 -8.83 11.92 -0.66
C VAL A 13 -9.82 10.90 -1.21
N ALA A 14 -10.70 11.30 -2.13
CA ALA A 14 -11.65 10.39 -2.76
C ALA A 14 -10.95 9.30 -3.58
N VAL A 15 -9.90 9.64 -4.33
CA VAL A 15 -9.04 8.68 -5.06
C VAL A 15 -8.43 7.69 -4.08
N PHE A 16 -7.80 8.16 -3.00
CA PHE A 16 -7.21 7.29 -1.98
C PHE A 16 -8.23 6.31 -1.38
N LEU A 17 -9.38 6.81 -0.90
CA LEU A 17 -10.39 5.98 -0.24
C LEU A 17 -11.03 4.98 -1.20
N THR A 18 -11.30 5.40 -2.44
CA THR A 18 -11.90 4.51 -3.46
C THR A 18 -10.94 3.39 -3.82
N THR A 19 -9.67 3.71 -4.09
CA THR A 19 -8.63 2.73 -4.38
C THR A 19 -8.40 1.79 -3.20
N LEU A 20 -8.29 2.32 -1.98
CA LEU A 20 -8.13 1.50 -0.78
C LEU A 20 -9.31 0.54 -0.60
N GLY A 21 -10.54 1.02 -0.79
CA GLY A 21 -11.75 0.20 -0.70
C GLY A 21 -11.80 -0.92 -1.74
N ILE A 22 -11.43 -0.63 -2.99
CA ILE A 22 -11.34 -1.64 -4.04
C ILE A 22 -10.27 -2.69 -3.68
N TYR A 23 -9.06 -2.26 -3.32
CA TYR A 23 -7.97 -3.17 -3.01
C TYR A 23 -8.22 -4.00 -1.75
N LEU A 24 -8.87 -3.44 -0.73
CA LEU A 24 -9.34 -4.19 0.43
C LEU A 24 -10.35 -5.27 0.05
N LYS A 25 -11.28 -4.97 -0.85
CA LYS A 25 -12.29 -5.93 -1.31
C LYS A 25 -11.68 -7.05 -2.17
N THR A 26 -10.61 -6.76 -2.88
CA THR A 26 -9.95 -7.71 -3.81
C THR A 26 -8.67 -8.33 -3.26
N MET A 27 -8.28 -8.02 -2.01
CA MET A 27 -7.05 -8.56 -1.43
C MET A 27 -7.18 -10.06 -1.19
N ALA A 28 -6.09 -10.81 -1.39
CA ALA A 28 -6.06 -12.22 -1.06
C ALA A 28 -6.16 -12.40 0.48
N PRO A 29 -7.04 -13.27 0.98
CA PRO A 29 -7.17 -13.53 2.42
C PRO A 29 -6.01 -14.38 2.98
N SER A 30 -5.23 -15.00 2.10
CA SER A 30 -4.17 -15.97 2.37
C SER A 30 -3.00 -15.75 1.41
N VAL A 31 -2.03 -16.66 1.42
CA VAL A 31 -0.91 -16.71 0.49
C VAL A 31 -1.43 -16.76 -0.95
N SER A 32 -1.08 -15.73 -1.74
CA SER A 32 -1.34 -15.67 -3.18
C SER A 32 -0.16 -16.20 -3.99
N PHE A 33 -0.38 -16.37 -5.28
CA PHE A 33 0.63 -16.85 -6.23
C PHE A 33 1.89 -15.96 -6.26
N TRP A 34 3.01 -16.58 -6.65
CA TRP A 34 4.32 -15.98 -6.83
C TRP A 34 5.03 -15.69 -5.50
N ASP A 35 5.61 -14.49 -5.34
CA ASP A 35 6.52 -14.15 -4.25
C ASP A 35 5.81 -13.86 -2.92
N CYS A 36 4.47 -13.73 -2.91
CA CYS A 36 3.74 -13.29 -1.72
C CYS A 36 3.97 -14.22 -0.51
N GLY A 37 4.01 -15.54 -0.74
CA GLY A 37 4.26 -16.52 0.32
C GLY A 37 5.65 -16.38 0.94
N GLU A 38 6.67 -16.17 0.11
CA GLU A 38 8.04 -15.94 0.58
C GLU A 38 8.12 -14.64 1.38
N PHE A 39 7.58 -13.54 0.87
CA PHE A 39 7.62 -12.26 1.57
C PHE A 39 6.84 -12.27 2.89
N ILE A 40 5.70 -12.99 2.96
CA ILE A 40 4.96 -13.21 4.21
C ILE A 40 5.81 -13.99 5.21
N ALA A 41 6.41 -15.11 4.76
CA ALA A 41 7.26 -15.95 5.60
C ALA A 41 8.48 -15.16 6.10
N CYS A 42 9.23 -14.53 5.21
CA CYS A 42 10.41 -13.73 5.54
C CYS A 42 10.09 -12.56 6.48
N SER A 43 8.94 -11.88 6.29
CA SER A 43 8.49 -10.82 7.21
C SER A 43 8.14 -11.37 8.60
N PHE A 44 7.60 -12.58 8.67
CA PHE A 44 7.27 -13.22 9.94
C PHE A 44 8.51 -13.77 10.66
N THR A 45 9.41 -14.45 9.95
CA THR A 45 10.62 -15.08 10.51
C THR A 45 11.83 -14.17 10.57
N MET A 46 11.74 -12.96 10.01
CA MET A 46 12.86 -12.04 9.82
C MET A 46 13.99 -12.63 8.98
N SER A 47 13.63 -13.44 7.98
CA SER A 47 14.56 -14.00 6.98
C SER A 47 14.70 -13.07 5.78
N VAL A 48 15.66 -13.36 4.91
CA VAL A 48 15.90 -12.59 3.68
C VAL A 48 15.19 -13.31 2.52
N PRO A 49 14.27 -12.65 1.78
CA PRO A 49 13.68 -13.20 0.56
C PRO A 49 14.73 -13.26 -0.55
N HIS A 50 14.37 -13.86 -1.69
CA HIS A 50 15.23 -13.90 -2.87
C HIS A 50 15.82 -12.51 -3.21
N PRO A 51 17.03 -12.46 -3.81
CA PRO A 51 17.69 -11.19 -4.14
C PRO A 51 16.75 -10.24 -4.91
N PRO A 52 16.58 -8.98 -4.47
CA PRO A 52 17.49 -8.17 -3.65
C PRO A 52 17.23 -8.15 -2.13
N GLY A 53 16.38 -9.03 -1.59
CA GLY A 53 16.16 -9.15 -0.14
C GLY A 53 15.18 -8.13 0.49
N SER A 54 14.81 -7.06 -0.20
CA SER A 54 13.71 -6.14 0.16
C SER A 54 13.59 -5.77 1.65
N PRO A 55 14.67 -5.28 2.30
CA PRO A 55 14.75 -5.17 3.76
C PRO A 55 13.68 -4.28 4.39
N LEU A 56 13.33 -3.16 3.73
CA LEU A 56 12.27 -2.27 4.23
C LEU A 56 10.91 -2.96 4.27
N TYR A 57 10.59 -3.76 3.25
CA TYR A 57 9.34 -4.52 3.21
C TYR A 57 9.29 -5.52 4.37
N VAL A 58 10.37 -6.29 4.59
CA VAL A 58 10.46 -7.28 5.66
C VAL A 58 10.30 -6.64 7.03
N LEU A 59 10.95 -5.49 7.27
CA LEU A 59 10.84 -4.75 8.54
C LEU A 59 9.43 -4.24 8.80
N LEU A 60 8.79 -3.64 7.79
CA LEU A 60 7.40 -3.18 7.92
C LEU A 60 6.44 -4.37 8.07
N GLY A 61 6.63 -5.42 7.27
CA GLY A 61 5.87 -6.66 7.33
C GLY A 61 5.94 -7.29 8.72
N ARG A 62 7.11 -7.24 9.37
CA ARG A 62 7.27 -7.66 10.76
C ARG A 62 6.40 -6.85 11.71
N VAL A 63 6.40 -5.52 11.60
CA VAL A 63 5.53 -4.65 12.43
C VAL A 63 4.05 -5.01 12.24
N PHE A 64 3.60 -5.16 10.99
CA PHE A 64 2.22 -5.57 10.70
C PHE A 64 1.92 -6.99 11.22
N SER A 65 2.89 -7.90 11.18
CA SER A 65 2.72 -9.26 11.69
C SER A 65 2.45 -9.32 13.21
N LEU A 66 2.92 -8.33 13.97
CA LEU A 66 2.76 -8.24 15.43
C LEU A 66 1.37 -7.76 15.88
N VAL A 67 0.58 -7.18 14.98
CA VAL A 67 -0.79 -6.75 15.31
C VAL A 67 -1.65 -7.99 15.53
N PRO A 68 -2.30 -8.18 16.71
CA PRO A 68 -3.01 -9.41 17.03
C PRO A 68 -4.44 -9.44 16.44
N ILE A 69 -4.57 -9.19 15.14
CA ILE A 69 -5.85 -9.13 14.43
C ILE A 69 -5.73 -9.91 13.11
N ALA A 70 -6.71 -10.76 12.80
CA ALA A 70 -6.73 -11.60 11.59
C ALA A 70 -5.52 -12.57 11.48
N GLU A 71 -5.31 -13.14 10.30
CA GLU A 71 -4.16 -14.00 10.00
C GLU A 71 -2.92 -13.20 9.60
N VAL A 72 -1.72 -13.72 9.86
CA VAL A 72 -0.43 -13.07 9.51
C VAL A 72 -0.38 -12.70 8.03
N ALA A 73 -0.81 -13.63 7.16
CA ALA A 73 -0.85 -13.42 5.71
C ALA A 73 -1.74 -12.22 5.34
N ALA A 74 -2.96 -12.13 5.91
CA ALA A 74 -3.87 -11.04 5.65
C ALA A 74 -3.31 -9.69 6.12
N ARG A 75 -2.63 -9.64 7.27
CA ARG A 75 -2.01 -8.41 7.80
C ARG A 75 -0.89 -7.88 6.92
N ILE A 76 0.00 -8.76 6.45
CA ILE A 76 1.11 -8.38 5.58
C ILE A 76 0.59 -8.03 4.18
N THR A 77 -0.40 -8.75 3.65
CA THR A 77 -1.08 -8.36 2.40
C THR A 77 -1.77 -7.00 2.54
N PHE A 78 -2.39 -6.70 3.69
CA PHE A 78 -2.99 -5.40 3.96
C PHE A 78 -1.96 -4.26 3.93
N MET A 79 -0.73 -4.49 4.42
CA MET A 79 0.36 -3.53 4.28
C MET A 79 0.63 -3.19 2.80
N SER A 80 0.67 -4.19 1.92
CA SER A 80 0.83 -3.98 0.47
C SER A 80 -0.35 -3.19 -0.12
N VAL A 81 -1.59 -3.53 0.27
CA VAL A 81 -2.82 -2.83 -0.15
C VAL A 81 -2.79 -1.34 0.23
N LEU A 82 -2.47 -1.05 1.49
CA LEU A 82 -2.37 0.31 2.01
C LEU A 82 -1.28 1.11 1.27
N SER A 83 -0.10 0.51 1.10
CA SER A 83 1.02 1.15 0.41
C SER A 83 0.70 1.45 -1.05
N SER A 84 -0.04 0.55 -1.72
CA SER A 84 -0.46 0.73 -3.12
C SER A 84 -1.50 1.85 -3.26
N ALA A 85 -2.45 1.95 -2.33
CA ALA A 85 -3.42 3.05 -2.31
C ALA A 85 -2.74 4.41 -2.06
N LEU A 86 -1.75 4.46 -1.16
CA LEU A 86 -0.93 5.66 -0.93
C LEU A 86 -0.13 6.05 -2.18
N ALA A 87 0.45 5.08 -2.89
CA ALA A 87 1.17 5.34 -4.13
C ALA A 87 0.27 5.99 -5.19
N ILE A 88 -0.95 5.49 -5.36
CA ILE A 88 -1.93 6.07 -6.30
C ILE A 88 -2.33 7.49 -5.90
N TRP A 89 -2.51 7.76 -4.61
CA TRP A 89 -2.76 9.12 -4.12
C TRP A 89 -1.58 10.08 -4.40
N CYS A 90 -0.35 9.63 -4.17
CA CYS A 90 0.86 10.39 -4.50
C CYS A 90 0.98 10.67 -6.01
N VAL A 91 0.66 9.69 -6.86
CA VAL A 91 0.63 9.86 -8.32
C VAL A 91 -0.40 10.92 -8.69
N TYR A 92 -1.63 10.84 -8.17
CA TYR A 92 -2.65 11.86 -8.40
C TYR A 92 -2.17 13.27 -8.03
N LEU A 93 -1.60 13.45 -6.83
CA LEU A 93 -1.09 14.74 -6.38
C LEU A 93 0.05 15.26 -7.27
N SER A 94 0.94 14.37 -7.70
CA SER A 94 2.04 14.69 -8.60
C SER A 94 1.51 15.13 -9.97
N THR A 95 0.51 14.44 -10.51
CA THR A 95 -0.14 14.81 -11.78
C THR A 95 -0.82 16.18 -11.69
N VAL A 96 -1.56 16.46 -10.60
CA VAL A 96 -2.17 17.78 -10.39
C VAL A 96 -1.10 18.86 -10.26
N ALA A 97 -0.03 18.60 -9.51
CA ALA A 97 1.07 19.55 -9.34
C ALA A 97 1.78 19.87 -10.67
N LEU A 98 1.98 18.87 -11.52
CA LEU A 98 2.55 19.04 -12.87
C LEU A 98 1.60 19.81 -13.79
N ALA A 99 0.32 19.42 -13.83
CA ALA A 99 -0.68 20.07 -14.68
C ALA A 99 -0.84 21.56 -14.35
N ARG A 100 -0.81 21.93 -13.07
CA ARG A 100 -0.85 23.33 -12.61
C ARG A 100 0.39 24.15 -12.94
N ARG A 101 1.53 23.51 -13.24
CA ARG A 101 2.76 24.21 -13.64
C ARG A 101 2.84 24.39 -15.15
N ALA A 102 2.16 23.51 -15.90
CA ALA A 102 2.16 23.53 -17.36
C ALA A 102 1.09 24.46 -17.96
N LEU A 103 0.05 24.77 -17.19
CA LEU A 103 -1.05 25.69 -17.53
C LEU A 103 -0.90 27.00 -16.76
#